data_AF-A0A948Z043-F1
#
_entry.id   AF-A0A948Z043-F1
#
_cell.length_a   1.000
_cell.length_b   1.000
_cell.length_c   1.000
_cell.angle_alpha   90.00
_cell.angle_beta   90.00
_cell.angle_gamma   90.00
#
_symmetry.space_group_name_H-M   'P 1'
#
loop_
_entity.id
_entity.type
_entity.pdbx_description
1 polymer ?
#
loop_
_entity_poly.entity_id
_entity_poly.type
_entity_poly.pdbx_seq_one_letter_code
_entity_poly.pdbx_strand_id
1 'polypeptide(L)'
;MLFLLEAANPDSPSGTPLIELCGSRWTIKEYANFSDAPPYTCISYTWMKATKEHPFDAGQQISARTIPVIETVIKTLQSPDNWSYVKIDIDPQQDAVAKSNAIAAGQALWIDALCIPQQEPDRTLCLQRMGELYSSAWQVFVVLSESCSPIFRQIKNEGCIDFDALSIFERDEWITRAWTYQETVNSRALYFIGENDEGYIVPGTNFLSIVQTAIDNYRELLELKHIIWIEQHPKLDNFQTLIADYRSSEYSERTAYQVMSAMHSRLAERADDYFYAMIGAVTKFTIDINGAEHLSPSEYFMRACEAKRDFSYIYNIAPRNGASGKHWRPVEGKFQPVVPGQLIFGSGQAGCVMPTHIRLDNMCRVGTGTISANGRKAVLFLLPKDREYLTSQAIAEATLDWLRRAGFSGCGEYFELESGFFFPQSMPNIHEDYFIAVSPGVEWGNGCPGLLLSPGKADINHVLSVGAFVGRVPKGTESLCIG
;
A
#
# COMPACT_ATOMS: atom_id res chain seq x y z
N MET A 1 23.56 4.46 -1.99
CA MET A 1 23.72 5.74 -1.29
C MET A 1 22.44 6.09 -0.53
N LEU A 2 22.59 6.68 0.65
CA LEU A 2 21.54 7.24 1.52
C LEU A 2 21.99 8.65 1.92
N PHE A 3 21.08 9.61 1.90
CA PHE A 3 21.36 10.99 2.32
C PHE A 3 20.54 11.29 3.57
N LEU A 4 21.15 11.91 4.59
CA LEU A 4 20.48 12.30 5.83
C LEU A 4 20.77 13.77 6.15
N LEU A 5 19.74 14.47 6.63
CA LEU A 5 19.88 15.80 7.23
C LEU A 5 20.32 15.64 8.68
N GLU A 6 21.54 16.04 8.99
CA GLU A 6 22.16 15.90 10.31
C GLU A 6 22.60 17.22 10.90
N ALA A 7 22.61 17.30 12.24
CA ALA A 7 23.21 18.42 12.94
C ALA A 7 24.69 18.55 12.56
N ALA A 8 25.11 19.75 12.16
CA ALA A 8 26.48 20.04 11.79
C ALA A 8 27.38 19.93 13.02
N ASN A 9 28.47 19.16 12.90
CA ASN A 9 29.47 19.01 13.96
C ASN A 9 30.73 19.84 13.60
N PRO A 10 31.65 20.07 14.56
CA PRO A 10 32.89 20.80 14.29
C PRO A 10 33.76 20.18 13.19
N ASP A 11 33.58 18.88 12.92
CA ASP A 11 34.31 18.13 11.91
C ASP A 11 33.69 18.24 10.50
N SER A 12 32.53 18.89 10.35
CA SER A 12 31.91 19.14 9.04
C SER A 12 32.85 19.97 8.15
N PRO A 13 33.11 19.57 6.89
CA PRO A 13 34.01 20.29 6.00
C PRO A 13 33.63 21.77 5.85
N SER A 14 34.64 22.65 5.90
CA SER A 14 34.43 24.09 5.70
C SER A 14 33.85 24.35 4.30
N GLY A 15 32.70 25.03 4.23
CA GLY A 15 32.02 25.36 2.97
C GLY A 15 30.89 24.42 2.57
N THR A 16 30.61 23.39 3.37
CA THR A 16 29.41 22.56 3.17
C THR A 16 28.14 23.42 3.31
N PRO A 17 27.16 23.33 2.39
CA PRO A 17 25.88 24.02 2.53
C PRO A 17 25.20 23.71 3.87
N LEU A 18 24.66 24.76 4.51
CA LEU A 18 24.03 24.68 5.84
C LEU A 18 22.64 25.32 5.81
N ILE A 19 21.73 24.76 6.59
CA ILE A 19 20.45 25.37 6.96
C ILE A 19 20.37 25.54 8.48
N GLU A 20 19.79 26.63 8.94
CA GLU A 20 19.50 26.84 10.36
C GLU A 20 18.05 26.42 10.67
N LEU A 21 17.87 25.50 11.60
CA LEU A 21 16.57 24.96 12.02
C LEU A 21 16.55 24.88 13.54
N CYS A 22 15.56 25.50 14.18
CA CYS A 22 15.43 25.55 15.63
C CYS A 22 16.73 25.98 16.35
N GLY A 23 17.44 26.98 15.80
CA GLY A 23 18.69 27.51 16.36
C GLY A 23 19.92 26.60 16.23
N SER A 24 19.79 25.47 15.53
CA SER A 24 20.89 24.55 15.24
C SER A 24 21.22 24.56 13.74
N ARG A 25 22.48 24.32 13.39
CA ARG A 25 22.93 24.21 12.00
C ARG A 25 22.83 22.75 11.54
N TRP A 26 22.29 22.53 10.35
CA TRP A 26 22.08 21.21 9.76
C TRP A 26 22.69 21.14 8.35
N THR A 27 23.11 19.94 7.95
CA THR A 27 23.72 19.67 6.64
C THR A 27 23.33 18.28 6.13
N ILE A 28 23.40 18.08 4.82
CA ILE A 28 23.17 16.76 4.21
C ILE A 28 24.47 15.95 4.27
N LYS A 29 24.42 14.75 4.82
CA LYS A 29 25.49 13.76 4.77
C LYS A 29 25.11 12.58 3.89
N GLU A 30 26.10 12.03 3.20
CA GLU A 30 25.96 10.88 2.33
C GLU A 30 26.57 9.64 2.96
N TYR A 31 25.87 8.52 2.84
CA TYR A 31 26.28 7.20 3.30
C TYR A 31 26.22 6.21 2.14
N ALA A 32 27.26 5.39 1.98
CA ALA A 32 27.28 4.37 0.93
C ALA A 32 26.16 3.33 1.14
N ASN A 33 26.04 2.82 2.36
CA ASN A 33 25.08 1.80 2.77
C ASN A 33 24.22 2.24 3.96
N PHE A 34 23.03 1.63 4.11
CA PHE A 34 22.15 1.88 5.26
C PHE A 34 22.80 1.45 6.59
N SER A 35 23.64 0.41 6.57
CA SER A 35 24.37 -0.07 7.76
C SER A 35 25.39 0.92 8.31
N ASP A 36 25.84 1.86 7.46
CA ASP A 36 26.86 2.83 7.81
C ASP A 36 26.26 4.10 8.42
N ALA A 37 24.94 4.28 8.27
CA ALA A 37 24.22 5.44 8.76
C ALA A 37 23.88 5.31 10.26
N PRO A 38 23.84 6.44 11.00
CA PRO A 38 23.32 6.44 12.36
C PRO A 38 21.83 6.08 12.37
N PRO A 39 21.25 5.70 13.52
CA PRO A 39 19.80 5.67 13.67
C PRO A 39 19.19 7.00 13.25
N TYR A 40 18.13 6.95 12.43
CA TYR A 40 17.51 8.15 11.86
C TYR A 40 15.99 8.10 11.93
N THR A 41 15.39 9.28 11.82
CA THR A 41 13.95 9.51 11.79
C THR A 41 13.52 9.87 10.37
N CYS A 42 12.56 9.15 9.79
CA CYS A 42 11.91 9.60 8.56
C CYS A 42 10.75 10.54 8.88
N ILE A 43 10.54 11.53 8.01
CA ILE A 43 9.43 12.46 8.10
C ILE A 43 8.50 12.25 6.91
N SER A 44 7.25 11.93 7.21
CA SER A 44 6.16 11.72 6.25
C SER A 44 5.19 12.89 6.34
N TYR A 45 4.96 13.58 5.22
CA TYR A 45 4.08 14.74 5.15
C TYR A 45 3.53 14.94 3.73
N THR A 46 2.67 15.94 3.55
CA THR A 46 2.11 16.27 2.22
C THR A 46 2.66 17.57 1.66
N TRP A 47 3.04 17.54 0.39
CA TRP A 47 3.46 18.73 -0.34
C TRP A 47 2.26 19.63 -0.62
N MET A 48 2.31 20.88 -0.17
CA MET A 48 1.35 21.89 -0.62
C MET A 48 1.75 22.48 -1.97
N LYS A 49 0.77 23.09 -2.68
CA LYS A 49 1.00 23.79 -3.97
C LYS A 49 1.98 24.95 -3.88
N ALA A 50 2.06 25.62 -2.73
CA ALA A 50 3.03 26.69 -2.53
C ALA A 50 4.44 26.09 -2.37
N THR A 51 5.42 26.69 -3.04
CA THR A 51 6.81 26.24 -3.04
C THR A 51 7.75 27.31 -2.50
N LYS A 52 8.96 26.89 -2.13
CA LYS A 52 10.10 27.74 -1.76
C LYS A 52 11.37 27.18 -2.39
N GLU A 53 12.42 27.99 -2.46
CA GLU A 53 13.72 27.55 -2.96
C GLU A 53 14.33 26.44 -2.07
N HIS A 54 14.97 25.46 -2.70
CA HIS A 54 15.65 24.37 -2.02
C HIS A 54 16.92 24.90 -1.32
N PRO A 55 17.11 24.64 -0.01
CA PRO A 55 18.18 25.27 0.78
C PRO A 55 19.59 24.82 0.41
N PHE A 56 19.73 23.68 -0.29
CA PHE A 56 21.02 23.12 -0.67
C PHE A 56 21.25 23.03 -2.19
N ASP A 57 20.26 23.42 -3.01
CA ASP A 57 20.33 23.27 -4.47
C ASP A 57 19.65 24.47 -5.14
N ALA A 58 20.47 25.39 -5.65
CA ALA A 58 19.99 26.65 -6.21
C ALA A 58 19.16 26.40 -7.48
N GLY A 59 17.97 27.00 -7.54
CA GLY A 59 17.06 26.86 -8.68
C GLY A 59 16.07 25.69 -8.58
N GLN A 60 16.18 24.84 -7.58
CA GLN A 60 15.15 23.85 -7.28
C GLN A 60 14.09 24.41 -6.32
N GLN A 61 12.87 23.88 -6.41
CA GLN A 61 11.75 24.23 -5.54
C GLN A 61 11.34 23.02 -4.68
N ILE A 62 11.06 23.28 -3.40
CA ILE A 62 10.47 22.33 -2.45
C ILE A 62 9.13 22.86 -1.95
N SER A 63 8.30 22.01 -1.35
CA SER A 63 7.07 22.48 -0.73
C SER A 63 7.35 23.52 0.36
N ALA A 64 6.53 24.57 0.45
CA ALA A 64 6.66 25.59 1.48
C ALA A 64 6.45 25.06 2.91
N ARG A 65 5.85 23.87 3.05
CA ARG A 65 5.67 23.13 4.32
C ARG A 65 6.91 22.37 4.79
N THR A 66 7.87 22.11 3.90
CA THR A 66 9.03 21.24 4.20
C THR A 66 9.77 21.71 5.45
N ILE A 67 10.12 22.99 5.52
CA ILE A 67 10.86 23.55 6.66
C ILE A 67 10.01 23.57 7.95
N PRO A 68 8.77 24.11 7.97
CA PRO A 68 7.89 24.03 9.14
C PRO A 68 7.68 22.62 9.69
N VAL A 69 7.55 21.64 8.81
CA VAL A 69 7.40 20.22 9.17
C VAL A 69 8.66 19.69 9.86
N ILE A 70 9.85 19.97 9.32
CA ILE A 70 11.11 19.58 9.95
C ILE A 70 11.26 20.24 11.33
N GLU A 71 10.98 21.54 11.45
CA GLU A 71 11.04 22.25 12.72
C GLU A 71 10.05 21.69 13.75
N THR A 72 8.83 21.35 13.32
CA THR A 72 7.82 20.71 14.17
C THR A 72 8.34 19.38 14.73
N VAL A 73 8.97 18.56 13.89
CA VAL A 73 9.57 17.27 14.30
C VAL A 73 10.73 17.50 15.27
N ILE A 74 11.65 18.43 14.98
CA ILE A 74 12.78 18.76 15.86
C ILE A 74 12.30 19.21 17.23
N LYS A 75 11.37 20.17 17.29
CA LYS A 75 10.78 20.66 18.55
C LYS A 75 10.10 19.54 19.33
N THR A 76 9.37 18.69 18.62
CA THR A 76 8.68 17.54 19.21
C THR A 76 9.66 16.57 19.87
N LEU A 77 10.75 16.22 19.15
CA LEU A 77 11.80 15.33 19.62
C LEU A 77 12.56 15.92 20.83
N GLN A 78 12.76 17.23 20.84
CA GLN A 78 13.49 17.93 21.89
C GLN A 78 12.66 18.20 23.16
N SER A 79 11.34 18.04 23.11
CA SER A 79 10.44 18.28 24.24
C SER A 79 10.28 17.04 25.13
N PRO A 80 10.82 17.02 26.36
CA PRO A 80 10.69 15.85 27.25
C PRO A 80 9.24 15.55 27.63
N ASP A 81 8.42 16.59 27.74
CA ASP A 81 7.00 16.49 28.10
C ASP A 81 6.22 15.68 27.06
N ASN A 82 6.57 15.79 25.78
CA ASN A 82 5.93 15.05 24.70
C ASN A 82 6.18 13.54 24.79
N TRP A 83 7.34 13.13 25.30
CA TRP A 83 7.70 11.72 25.47
C TRP A 83 7.16 11.10 26.76
N SER A 84 6.71 11.91 27.72
CA SER A 84 6.24 11.43 29.03
C SER A 84 4.99 10.53 28.93
N TYR A 85 4.14 10.77 27.92
CA TYR A 85 2.89 10.02 27.70
C TYR A 85 3.01 8.90 26.65
N VAL A 86 4.12 8.87 25.90
CA VAL A 86 4.40 7.81 24.93
C VAL A 86 4.88 6.58 25.70
N LYS A 87 4.34 5.41 25.40
CA LYS A 87 4.84 4.14 25.92
C LYS A 87 5.32 3.29 24.75
N ILE A 88 6.63 3.02 24.71
CA ILE A 88 7.29 2.21 23.69
C ILE A 88 7.45 0.77 24.19
N ASP A 89 7.77 0.59 25.47
CA ASP A 89 7.92 -0.74 26.09
C ASP A 89 7.05 -0.91 27.33
N ILE A 90 6.68 -2.15 27.65
CA ILE A 90 5.97 -2.51 28.88
C ILE A 90 6.91 -2.37 30.09
N ASP A 91 8.17 -2.74 29.94
CA ASP A 91 9.21 -2.59 30.96
C ASP A 91 9.69 -1.14 31.06
N PRO A 92 9.62 -0.49 32.24
CA PRO A 92 9.97 0.93 32.38
C PRO A 92 11.42 1.27 32.04
N GLN A 93 12.35 0.34 32.28
CA GLN A 93 13.77 0.59 32.00
C GLN A 93 14.03 0.49 30.49
N GLN A 94 13.47 -0.52 29.83
CA GLN A 94 13.52 -0.65 28.38
C GLN A 94 12.78 0.49 27.68
N ASP A 95 11.67 0.97 28.24
CA ASP A 95 10.92 2.12 27.72
C ASP A 95 11.77 3.41 27.76
N ALA A 96 12.46 3.67 28.87
CA ALA A 96 13.36 4.82 28.99
C ALA A 96 14.52 4.76 27.99
N VAL A 97 15.12 3.57 27.80
CA VAL A 97 16.18 3.35 26.80
C VAL A 97 15.63 3.55 25.38
N ALA A 98 14.46 3.00 25.07
CA ALA A 98 13.83 3.12 23.77
C ALA A 98 13.50 4.59 23.43
N LYS A 99 13.00 5.36 24.41
CA LYS A 99 12.78 6.81 24.28
C LYS A 99 14.08 7.56 24.05
N SER A 100 15.13 7.25 24.81
CA SER A 100 16.44 7.86 24.60
C SER A 100 16.96 7.61 23.18
N ASN A 101 16.80 6.38 22.68
CA ASN A 101 17.20 6.02 21.32
C ASN A 101 16.34 6.72 20.26
N ALA A 102 15.03 6.86 20.50
CA ALA A 102 14.12 7.61 19.63
C ALA A 102 14.50 9.09 19.54
N ILE A 103 14.87 9.71 20.66
CA ILE A 103 15.37 11.09 20.70
C ILE A 103 16.73 11.20 19.98
N ALA A 104 17.62 10.22 20.17
CA ALA A 104 18.92 10.19 19.50
C ALA A 104 18.78 10.03 17.98
N ALA A 105 17.83 9.21 17.51
CA ALA A 105 17.48 9.11 16.10
C ALA A 105 16.90 10.42 15.52
N GLY A 106 16.52 11.37 16.37
CA GLY A 106 16.13 12.72 15.99
C GLY A 106 17.30 13.62 15.56
N GLN A 107 18.54 13.18 15.71
CA GLN A 107 19.74 13.92 15.28
C GLN A 107 20.09 13.70 13.80
N ALA A 108 19.47 12.70 13.16
CA ALA A 108 19.58 12.40 11.74
C ALA A 108 18.18 12.23 11.16
N LEU A 109 17.80 13.10 10.22
CA LEU A 109 16.46 13.15 9.65
C LEU A 109 16.52 12.76 8.18
N TRP A 110 15.55 11.98 7.73
CA TRP A 110 15.30 11.75 6.33
C TRP A 110 13.98 12.40 5.92
N ILE A 111 14.02 13.21 4.87
CA ILE A 111 12.84 13.85 4.27
C ILE A 111 13.01 13.90 2.76
N ASP A 112 12.00 13.45 2.04
CA ASP A 112 12.01 13.26 0.58
C ASP A 112 12.50 14.49 -0.19
N ALA A 113 12.01 15.68 0.19
CA ALA A 113 12.28 16.94 -0.46
C ALA A 113 13.74 17.39 -0.39
N LEU A 114 14.53 16.88 0.57
CA LEU A 114 15.93 17.27 0.78
C LEU A 114 16.92 16.10 0.61
N CYS A 115 16.47 14.87 0.84
CA CYS A 115 17.33 13.69 0.93
C CYS A 115 17.24 12.78 -0.30
N ILE A 116 16.34 13.05 -1.25
CA ILE A 116 16.31 12.36 -2.54
C ILE A 116 17.28 13.09 -3.49
N PRO A 117 18.25 12.38 -4.10
CA PRO A 117 19.09 12.96 -5.16
C PRO A 117 18.25 13.50 -6.30
N GLN A 118 18.72 14.57 -6.93
CA GLN A 118 18.00 15.22 -8.01
C GLN A 118 18.44 14.76 -9.39
N GLN A 119 19.67 14.25 -9.49
CA GLN A 119 20.27 13.80 -10.74
C GLN A 119 19.98 12.32 -10.97
N GLU A 120 19.70 11.97 -12.23
CA GLU A 120 19.65 10.58 -12.66
C GLU A 120 21.09 10.06 -12.90
N PRO A 121 21.38 8.77 -12.64
CA PRO A 121 20.46 7.71 -12.21
C PRO A 121 20.20 7.62 -10.71
N ASP A 122 20.90 8.42 -9.89
CA ASP A 122 20.86 8.30 -8.42
C ASP A 122 19.47 8.52 -7.84
N ARG A 123 18.68 9.42 -8.45
CA ARG A 123 17.28 9.64 -8.10
C ARG A 123 16.45 8.37 -8.27
N THR A 124 16.48 7.76 -9.46
CA THR A 124 15.77 6.49 -9.74
C THR A 124 16.17 5.40 -8.77
N LEU A 125 17.47 5.22 -8.55
CA LEU A 125 17.99 4.22 -7.60
C LEU A 125 17.55 4.51 -6.17
N CYS A 126 17.48 5.77 -5.74
CA CYS A 126 16.95 6.13 -4.43
C CYS A 126 15.45 5.78 -4.31
N LEU A 127 14.64 6.09 -5.32
CA LEU A 127 13.20 5.81 -5.31
C LEU A 127 12.89 4.30 -5.30
N GLN A 128 13.70 3.48 -5.97
CA GLN A 128 13.60 2.02 -5.92
C GLN A 128 13.87 1.43 -4.53
N ARG A 129 14.57 2.18 -3.66
CA ARG A 129 15.03 1.74 -2.33
C ARG A 129 14.21 2.31 -1.17
N MET A 130 13.10 2.98 -1.46
CA MET A 130 12.25 3.61 -0.43
C MET A 130 11.71 2.61 0.61
N GLY A 131 11.46 1.35 0.23
CA GLY A 131 11.08 0.29 1.17
C GLY A 131 12.18 -0.05 2.19
N GLU A 132 13.43 -0.15 1.73
CA GLU A 132 14.61 -0.36 2.60
C GLU A 132 14.79 0.84 3.53
N LEU A 133 14.58 2.05 3.00
CA LEU A 133 14.72 3.30 3.72
C LEU A 133 13.76 3.42 4.90
N TYR A 134 12.46 3.23 4.68
CA TYR A 134 11.47 3.36 5.75
C TYR A 134 11.52 2.18 6.73
N SER A 135 11.89 0.99 6.27
CA SER A 135 12.01 -0.18 7.15
C SER A 135 13.29 -0.22 7.99
N SER A 136 14.34 0.50 7.55
CA SER A 136 15.59 0.65 8.29
C SER A 136 15.57 1.84 9.26
N ALA A 137 14.66 2.80 9.06
CA ALA A 137 14.48 3.93 9.97
C ALA A 137 14.14 3.46 11.39
N TRP A 138 14.62 4.20 12.38
CA TRP A 138 14.26 3.95 13.77
C TRP A 138 12.77 4.21 13.99
N GLN A 139 12.29 5.31 13.41
CA GLN A 139 10.90 5.75 13.52
C GLN A 139 10.50 6.61 12.31
N VAL A 140 9.19 6.72 12.11
CA VAL A 140 8.56 7.57 11.11
C VAL A 140 7.61 8.53 11.82
N PHE A 141 7.84 9.84 11.65
CA PHE A 141 6.91 10.87 12.08
C PHE A 141 6.00 11.25 10.93
N VAL A 142 4.70 11.03 11.10
CA VAL A 142 3.65 11.53 10.23
C VAL A 142 3.22 12.90 10.75
N VAL A 143 3.41 13.92 9.91
CA VAL A 143 3.05 15.30 10.23
C VAL A 143 1.81 15.68 9.44
N LEU A 144 0.66 15.62 10.11
CA LEU A 144 -0.63 16.03 9.53
C LEU A 144 -0.68 17.55 9.41
N SER A 145 -1.52 18.05 8.49
CA SER A 145 -1.66 19.50 8.31
C SER A 145 -2.15 20.20 9.58
N GLU A 146 -1.89 21.50 9.68
CA GLU A 146 -2.34 22.34 10.80
C GLU A 146 -3.86 22.23 11.04
N SER A 147 -4.63 21.97 9.98
CA SER A 147 -6.07 21.74 10.05
C SER A 147 -6.47 20.55 10.92
N CYS A 148 -5.56 19.57 11.11
CA CYS A 148 -5.75 18.40 11.96
C CYS A 148 -5.46 18.65 13.45
N SER A 149 -5.02 19.85 13.87
CA SER A 149 -4.79 20.15 15.29
C SER A 149 -5.98 19.86 16.24
N PRO A 150 -7.27 19.98 15.84
CA PRO A 150 -8.38 19.57 16.71
C PRO A 150 -8.38 18.08 17.05
N ILE A 151 -7.92 17.22 16.13
CA ILE A 151 -7.84 15.76 16.31
C ILE A 151 -6.90 15.45 17.48
N PHE A 152 -5.69 16.03 17.47
CA PHE A 152 -4.69 15.79 18.52
C PHE A 152 -5.14 16.30 19.89
N ARG A 153 -5.80 17.46 19.93
CA ARG A 153 -6.41 18.00 21.16
C ARG A 153 -7.49 17.09 21.71
N GLN A 154 -8.35 16.54 20.85
CA GLN A 154 -9.40 15.62 21.27
C GLN A 154 -8.82 14.30 21.79
N ILE A 155 -7.87 13.70 21.08
CA ILE A 155 -7.20 12.47 21.55
C ILE A 155 -6.53 12.72 22.92
N LYS A 156 -5.83 13.84 23.09
CA LYS A 156 -5.15 14.17 24.34
C LYS A 156 -6.12 14.30 25.52
N ASN A 157 -7.28 14.92 25.30
CA ASN A 157 -8.23 15.24 26.37
C ASN A 157 -9.25 14.12 26.63
N GLU A 158 -9.65 13.39 25.59
CA GLU A 158 -10.79 12.46 25.60
C GLU A 158 -10.38 11.02 25.28
N GLY A 159 -9.21 10.80 24.64
CA GLY A 159 -8.75 9.48 24.22
C GLY A 159 -9.49 8.89 23.01
N CYS A 160 -10.38 9.67 22.39
CA CYS A 160 -11.14 9.30 21.21
C CYS A 160 -11.25 10.49 20.24
N ILE A 161 -11.92 10.28 19.11
CA ILE A 161 -12.28 11.35 18.17
C ILE A 161 -13.75 11.20 17.78
N ASP A 162 -14.42 12.32 17.53
CA ASP A 162 -15.79 12.35 17.05
C ASP A 162 -15.88 12.43 15.51
N PHE A 163 -17.11 12.59 15.00
CA PHE A 163 -17.36 12.69 13.58
C PHE A 163 -16.79 13.95 12.92
N ASP A 164 -16.74 15.07 13.63
CA ASP A 164 -16.20 16.32 13.08
C ASP A 164 -14.68 16.20 12.93
N ALA A 165 -14.00 15.63 13.93
CA ALA A 165 -12.58 15.31 13.86
C ALA A 165 -12.26 14.27 12.76
N LEU A 166 -13.10 13.24 12.60
CA LEU A 166 -12.96 12.25 11.53
C LEU A 166 -13.17 12.90 10.14
N SER A 167 -14.10 13.85 10.02
CA SER A 167 -14.35 14.61 8.81
C SER A 167 -13.22 15.58 8.46
N ILE A 168 -12.51 16.10 9.46
CA ILE A 168 -11.27 16.87 9.26
C ILE A 168 -10.18 15.95 8.72
N PHE A 169 -10.01 14.78 9.33
CA PHE A 169 -9.02 13.79 8.89
C PHE A 169 -9.24 13.33 7.45
N GLU A 170 -10.50 13.10 7.05
CA GLU A 170 -10.88 12.74 5.68
C GLU A 170 -10.47 13.79 4.63
N ARG A 171 -10.33 15.05 5.05
CA ARG A 171 -9.92 16.15 4.17
C ARG A 171 -8.42 16.31 4.07
N ASP A 172 -7.64 15.76 5.01
CA ASP A 172 -6.19 15.82 4.94
C ASP A 172 -5.71 15.04 3.71
N GLU A 173 -4.80 15.64 2.94
CA GLU A 173 -4.28 14.99 1.73
C GLU A 173 -3.41 13.76 2.08
N TRP A 174 -2.87 13.70 3.29
CA TRP A 174 -1.91 12.66 3.68
C TRP A 174 -2.49 11.26 3.54
N ILE A 175 -3.74 11.05 3.93
CA ILE A 175 -4.39 9.73 3.84
C ILE A 175 -4.62 9.26 2.41
N THR A 176 -4.53 10.16 1.43
CA THR A 176 -4.85 9.87 0.02
C THR A 176 -3.65 9.55 -0.85
N ARG A 177 -2.44 9.94 -0.45
CA ARG A 177 -1.28 9.88 -1.35
C ARG A 177 -0.74 8.45 -1.50
N ALA A 178 -0.18 8.20 -2.67
CA ALA A 178 0.50 6.95 -3.01
C ALA A 178 1.71 6.71 -2.10
N TRP A 179 2.55 7.73 -1.94
CA TRP A 179 3.76 7.67 -1.11
C TRP A 179 3.45 7.25 0.32
N THR A 180 2.51 7.92 0.99
CA THR A 180 2.19 7.73 2.42
C THR A 180 1.79 6.30 2.79
N TYR A 181 1.32 5.52 1.81
CA TYR A 181 1.09 4.09 2.00
C TYR A 181 2.38 3.37 2.40
N GLN A 182 3.42 3.43 1.56
CA GLN A 182 4.68 2.72 1.83
C GLN A 182 5.41 3.24 3.07
N GLU A 183 5.30 4.54 3.37
CA GLU A 183 5.95 5.17 4.53
C GLU A 183 5.37 4.62 5.84
N THR A 184 4.05 4.47 5.87
CA THR A 184 3.34 3.92 7.01
C THR A 184 3.60 2.43 7.12
N VAL A 185 3.34 1.66 6.06
CA VAL A 185 3.38 0.19 6.19
C VAL A 185 4.80 -0.31 6.43
N ASN A 186 5.84 0.36 5.94
CA ASN A 186 7.21 -0.06 6.22
C ASN A 186 7.77 0.44 7.55
N SER A 187 7.10 1.36 8.23
CA SER A 187 7.55 1.90 9.50
C SER A 187 7.61 0.83 10.60
N ARG A 188 8.72 0.80 11.35
CA ARG A 188 8.87 -0.01 12.57
C ARG A 188 8.19 0.63 13.78
N ALA A 189 8.34 1.93 13.90
CA ALA A 189 7.67 2.76 14.87
C ALA A 189 7.08 3.97 14.15
N LEU A 190 5.78 4.17 14.30
CA LEU A 190 5.03 5.26 13.66
C LEU A 190 4.55 6.23 14.74
N TYR A 191 4.66 7.53 14.50
CA TYR A 191 4.16 8.56 15.39
C TYR A 191 3.41 9.62 14.60
N PHE A 192 2.26 10.05 15.11
CA PHE A 192 1.46 11.13 14.51
C PHE A 192 1.58 12.39 15.34
N ILE A 193 1.79 13.51 14.64
CA ILE A 193 1.79 14.87 15.21
C ILE A 193 1.10 15.86 14.27
N GLY A 194 0.65 16.98 14.82
CA GLY A 194 0.11 18.11 14.04
C GLY A 194 1.20 19.10 13.67
N GLU A 195 1.22 19.57 12.43
CA GLU A 195 2.08 20.69 12.02
C GLU A 195 1.83 21.93 12.90
N ASN A 196 2.90 22.56 13.38
CA ASN A 196 2.86 23.70 14.30
C ASN A 196 2.15 23.44 15.65
N ASP A 197 1.73 22.20 15.93
CA ASP A 197 1.20 21.81 17.23
C ASP A 197 2.37 21.30 18.09
N GLU A 198 2.82 22.12 19.04
CA GLU A 198 3.97 21.78 19.88
C GLU A 198 3.64 20.67 20.91
N GLY A 199 2.42 20.13 20.96
CA GLY A 199 1.93 19.51 22.18
C GLY A 199 1.00 18.32 22.08
N TYR A 200 1.36 17.27 21.34
CA TYR A 200 1.06 15.87 21.68
C TYR A 200 1.63 14.88 20.64
N ILE A 201 2.41 13.87 21.08
CA ILE A 201 2.80 12.74 20.22
C ILE A 201 1.78 11.61 20.42
N VAL A 202 1.20 11.13 19.32
CA VAL A 202 0.34 9.93 19.36
C VAL A 202 1.09 8.75 18.73
N PRO A 203 1.34 7.66 19.48
CA PRO A 203 1.84 6.42 18.90
C PRO A 203 0.93 5.95 17.77
N GLY A 204 1.50 5.47 16.67
CA GLY A 204 0.75 5.08 15.48
C GLY A 204 -0.27 3.99 15.77
N THR A 205 0.08 2.98 16.56
CA THR A 205 -0.87 1.93 16.99
C THR A 205 -2.10 2.52 17.69
N ASN A 206 -1.91 3.52 18.56
CA ASN A 206 -2.98 4.22 19.25
C ASN A 206 -3.80 5.07 18.28
N PHE A 207 -3.15 5.91 17.48
CA PHE A 207 -3.83 6.78 16.50
C PHE A 207 -4.70 5.97 15.54
N LEU A 208 -4.13 4.93 14.93
CA LEU A 208 -4.83 4.04 14.01
C LEU A 208 -5.99 3.30 14.70
N SER A 209 -5.83 2.91 15.98
CA SER A 209 -6.94 2.30 16.73
C SER A 209 -8.08 3.27 17.00
N ILE A 210 -7.76 4.51 17.36
CA ILE A 210 -8.75 5.54 17.64
C ILE A 210 -9.55 5.87 16.37
N VAL A 211 -8.86 6.05 15.24
CA VAL A 211 -9.53 6.30 13.95
C VAL A 211 -10.39 5.12 13.54
N GLN A 212 -9.91 3.87 13.67
CA GLN A 212 -10.69 2.67 13.36
C GLN A 212 -11.96 2.61 14.20
N THR A 213 -11.85 2.79 15.52
CA THR A 213 -13.01 2.80 16.43
C THR A 213 -13.99 3.91 16.07
N ALA A 214 -13.51 5.12 15.72
CA ALA A 214 -14.37 6.22 15.33
C ALA A 214 -15.14 5.92 14.03
N ILE A 215 -14.48 5.29 13.05
CA ILE A 215 -15.12 4.83 11.81
C ILE A 215 -16.20 3.78 12.12
N ASP A 216 -15.88 2.78 12.94
CA ASP A 216 -16.82 1.71 13.26
C ASP A 216 -18.05 2.26 14.00
N ASN A 217 -17.84 3.15 14.98
CA ASN A 217 -18.93 3.83 15.70
C ASN A 217 -19.80 4.67 14.76
N TYR A 218 -19.19 5.40 13.82
CA TYR A 218 -19.94 6.23 12.86
C TYR A 218 -20.76 5.37 11.90
N ARG A 219 -20.19 4.28 11.40
CA ARG A 219 -20.90 3.33 10.54
C ARG A 219 -22.05 2.63 11.26
N GLU A 220 -21.86 2.25 12.52
CA GLU A 220 -22.92 1.66 13.34
C GLU A 220 -24.04 2.67 13.60
N LEU A 221 -23.71 3.89 14.01
CA LEU A 221 -24.69 4.95 14.32
C LEU A 221 -25.62 5.27 13.14
N LEU A 222 -25.09 5.23 11.92
CA LEU A 222 -25.83 5.53 10.69
C LEU A 222 -26.29 4.27 9.93
N GLU A 223 -26.08 3.09 10.49
CA GLU A 223 -26.35 1.79 9.85
C GLU A 223 -25.76 1.68 8.42
N LEU A 224 -24.59 2.29 8.20
CA LEU A 224 -23.96 2.37 6.89
C LEU A 224 -23.38 1.02 6.48
N LYS A 225 -23.96 0.46 5.41
CA LYS A 225 -23.40 -0.70 4.71
C LYS A 225 -22.06 -0.32 4.08
N HIS A 226 -21.16 -1.30 3.99
CA HIS A 226 -19.82 -1.14 3.42
C HIS A 226 -19.81 -0.45 2.06
N ILE A 227 -20.75 -0.78 1.18
CA ILE A 227 -20.79 -0.18 -0.15
C ILE A 227 -21.12 1.32 -0.15
N ILE A 228 -22.02 1.74 0.76
CA ILE A 228 -22.37 3.15 0.95
C ILE A 228 -21.19 3.89 1.58
N TRP A 229 -20.47 3.22 2.49
CA TRP A 229 -19.25 3.76 3.10
C TRP A 229 -18.17 4.08 2.06
N ILE A 230 -17.86 3.16 1.15
CA ILE A 230 -16.91 3.39 0.06
C ILE A 230 -17.33 4.59 -0.79
N GLU A 231 -18.62 4.69 -1.13
CA GLU A 231 -19.14 5.77 -1.97
C GLU A 231 -19.07 7.14 -1.28
N GLN A 232 -19.32 7.22 0.03
CA GLN A 232 -19.40 8.47 0.78
C GLN A 232 -18.07 8.91 1.42
N HIS A 233 -17.23 7.96 1.81
CA HIS A 233 -15.97 8.19 2.54
C HIS A 233 -14.81 7.37 1.95
N PRO A 234 -14.51 7.55 0.64
CA PRO A 234 -13.54 6.71 -0.05
C PRO A 234 -12.12 6.81 0.52
N LYS A 235 -11.72 7.93 1.14
CA LYS A 235 -10.36 8.05 1.65
C LYS A 235 -10.23 7.43 3.04
N LEU A 236 -11.26 7.51 3.89
CA LEU A 236 -11.31 6.77 5.14
C LEU A 236 -11.33 5.27 4.86
N ASP A 237 -12.05 4.81 3.84
CA ASP A 237 -12.03 3.41 3.41
C ASP A 237 -10.62 2.94 2.99
N ASN A 238 -9.93 3.72 2.14
CA ASN A 238 -8.52 3.48 1.81
C ASN A 238 -7.60 3.50 3.04
N PHE A 239 -7.93 4.33 4.03
CA PHE A 239 -7.20 4.40 5.29
C PHE A 239 -7.46 3.17 6.18
N GLN A 240 -8.66 2.59 6.19
CA GLN A 240 -8.92 1.31 6.85
C GLN A 240 -8.08 0.18 6.25
N THR A 241 -7.93 0.18 4.92
CA THR A 241 -7.03 -0.75 4.23
C THR A 241 -5.58 -0.56 4.69
N LEU A 242 -5.11 0.69 4.82
CA LEU A 242 -3.79 1.00 5.38
C LEU A 242 -3.63 0.48 6.82
N ILE A 243 -4.63 0.71 7.69
CA ILE A 243 -4.61 0.25 9.08
C ILE A 243 -4.46 -1.27 9.13
N ALA A 244 -5.23 -1.98 8.32
CA ALA A 244 -5.18 -3.44 8.25
C ALA A 244 -3.83 -3.95 7.73
N ASP A 245 -3.26 -3.30 6.70
CA ASP A 245 -1.96 -3.66 6.13
C ASP A 245 -0.80 -3.36 7.08
N TYR A 246 -0.86 -2.24 7.82
CA TYR A 246 0.12 -1.91 8.84
C TYR A 246 0.12 -2.98 9.95
N ARG A 247 -1.06 -3.31 10.48
CA ARG A 247 -1.23 -4.28 11.58
C ARG A 247 -0.91 -5.72 11.20
N SER A 248 -1.17 -6.12 9.95
CA SER A 248 -0.92 -7.49 9.48
C SER A 248 0.53 -7.72 9.05
N SER A 249 1.28 -6.66 8.72
CA SER A 249 2.60 -6.79 8.11
C SER A 249 3.74 -7.25 9.02
N GLU A 250 3.52 -7.34 10.33
CA GLU A 250 4.47 -8.03 11.22
C GLU A 250 4.45 -9.57 11.02
N TYR A 251 3.39 -10.12 10.43
CA TYR A 251 3.18 -11.57 10.29
C TYR A 251 3.45 -12.12 8.87
N SER A 252 3.50 -11.27 7.84
CA SER A 252 3.78 -11.66 6.45
C SER A 252 4.27 -10.48 5.60
N GLU A 253 5.16 -10.73 4.64
CA GLU A 253 5.45 -9.74 3.60
C GLU A 253 4.22 -9.54 2.70
N ARG A 254 3.85 -8.29 2.39
CA ARG A 254 2.64 -7.96 1.61
C ARG A 254 2.68 -8.53 0.20
N THR A 255 1.54 -9.01 -0.29
CA THR A 255 1.45 -9.55 -1.65
C THR A 255 1.38 -8.42 -2.69
N ALA A 256 1.78 -8.70 -3.92
CA ALA A 256 1.71 -7.74 -5.01
C ALA A 256 0.26 -7.29 -5.27
N TYR A 257 -0.71 -8.22 -5.22
CA TYR A 257 -2.12 -7.89 -5.38
C TYR A 257 -2.68 -7.05 -4.22
N GLN A 258 -2.28 -7.34 -2.98
CA GLN A 258 -2.64 -6.54 -1.81
C GLN A 258 -2.17 -5.09 -1.98
N VAL A 259 -0.89 -4.91 -2.34
CA VAL A 259 -0.32 -3.58 -2.61
C VAL A 259 -1.04 -2.88 -3.77
N MET A 260 -1.30 -3.58 -4.88
CA MET A 260 -2.05 -3.02 -6.02
C MET A 260 -3.47 -2.60 -5.64
N SER A 261 -4.16 -3.40 -4.83
CA SER A 261 -5.52 -3.12 -4.34
C SER A 261 -5.54 -1.86 -3.48
N ALA A 262 -4.62 -1.77 -2.50
CA ALA A 262 -4.51 -0.63 -1.59
C ALA A 262 -4.05 0.67 -2.26
N MET A 263 -3.33 0.56 -3.38
CA MET A 263 -2.80 1.69 -4.13
C MET A 263 -3.76 2.25 -5.18
N HIS A 264 -4.71 1.45 -5.67
CA HIS A 264 -5.55 1.78 -6.84
C HIS A 264 -6.19 3.18 -6.81
N SER A 265 -6.72 3.57 -5.66
CA SER A 265 -7.47 4.81 -5.42
C SER A 265 -6.60 5.94 -4.86
N ARG A 266 -5.30 5.69 -4.64
CA ARG A 266 -4.37 6.67 -4.09
C ARG A 266 -3.87 7.64 -5.15
N LEU A 267 -3.65 8.88 -4.73
CA LEU A 267 -3.20 9.97 -5.58
C LEU A 267 -1.68 9.91 -5.77
N ALA A 268 -1.25 9.88 -7.02
CA ALA A 268 0.13 10.05 -7.43
C ALA A 268 0.20 11.19 -8.46
N GLU A 269 1.07 12.17 -8.24
CA GLU A 269 1.23 13.31 -9.16
C GLU A 269 1.88 12.87 -10.47
N ARG A 270 2.83 11.94 -10.40
CA ARG A 270 3.46 11.29 -11.54
C ARG A 270 3.02 9.84 -11.63
N ALA A 271 2.85 9.33 -12.85
CA ALA A 271 2.50 7.93 -13.06
C ALA A 271 3.55 6.96 -12.47
N ASP A 272 4.82 7.36 -12.47
CA ASP A 272 5.93 6.57 -11.96
C ASP A 272 5.94 6.47 -10.42
N ASP A 273 5.53 7.53 -9.73
CA ASP A 273 5.47 7.58 -8.26
C ASP A 273 4.57 6.48 -7.69
N TYR A 274 3.50 6.15 -8.43
CA TYR A 274 2.61 5.04 -8.12
C TYR A 274 3.38 3.72 -8.00
N PHE A 275 4.26 3.43 -8.96
CA PHE A 275 5.04 2.20 -8.97
C PHE A 275 6.18 2.22 -7.96
N TYR A 276 6.88 3.34 -7.78
CA TYR A 276 7.89 3.45 -6.74
C TYR A 276 7.30 3.23 -5.34
N ALA A 277 6.11 3.75 -5.07
CA ALA A 277 5.39 3.46 -3.83
C ALA A 277 5.02 1.99 -3.70
N MET A 278 4.56 1.35 -4.79
CA MET A 278 4.28 -0.09 -4.78
C MET A 278 5.53 -0.96 -4.56
N ILE A 279 6.66 -0.60 -5.19
CA ILE A 279 7.96 -1.29 -5.04
C ILE A 279 8.36 -1.29 -3.56
N GLY A 280 8.38 -0.13 -2.93
CA GLY A 280 8.74 -0.03 -1.52
C GLY A 280 7.75 -0.76 -0.60
N ALA A 281 6.47 -0.82 -0.95
CA ALA A 281 5.48 -1.55 -0.14
C ALA A 281 5.56 -3.08 -0.26
N VAL A 282 5.96 -3.62 -1.43
CA VAL A 282 6.03 -5.06 -1.69
C VAL A 282 7.35 -5.69 -1.24
N THR A 283 8.45 -4.93 -1.27
CA THR A 283 9.79 -5.38 -0.84
C THR A 283 10.50 -4.33 0.02
N LYS A 284 11.18 -4.81 1.05
CA LYS A 284 12.07 -4.01 1.92
C LYS A 284 13.53 -4.06 1.47
N PHE A 285 13.84 -4.85 0.43
CA PHE A 285 15.20 -5.08 -0.02
C PHE A 285 15.37 -4.59 -1.46
N THR A 286 16.54 -4.01 -1.71
CA THR A 286 17.00 -3.71 -3.06
C THR A 286 17.24 -5.02 -3.82
N ILE A 287 16.80 -5.07 -5.06
CA ILE A 287 17.02 -6.23 -5.93
C ILE A 287 18.16 -5.90 -6.86
N ASP A 288 19.17 -6.77 -6.86
CA ASP A 288 20.31 -6.67 -7.75
C ASP A 288 19.90 -7.09 -9.17
N ILE A 289 19.46 -6.12 -9.96
CA ILE A 289 19.07 -6.28 -11.35
C ILE A 289 20.02 -5.48 -12.21
N ASN A 290 20.74 -6.15 -13.10
CA ASN A 290 21.60 -5.49 -14.09
C ASN A 290 20.79 -4.49 -14.92
N GLY A 291 21.19 -3.21 -14.92
CA GLY A 291 20.53 -2.14 -15.64
C GLY A 291 19.22 -1.66 -15.00
N ALA A 292 19.03 -1.87 -13.69
CA ALA A 292 17.87 -1.41 -12.92
C ALA A 292 17.55 0.08 -13.12
N GLU A 293 18.59 0.91 -13.32
CA GLU A 293 18.52 2.34 -13.56
C GLU A 293 17.86 2.70 -14.90
N HIS A 294 17.73 1.73 -15.82
CA HIS A 294 17.13 1.91 -17.14
C HIS A 294 15.76 1.24 -17.26
N LEU A 295 15.30 0.53 -16.23
CA LEU A 295 13.99 -0.09 -16.23
C LEU A 295 12.91 0.93 -15.94
N SER A 296 11.75 0.78 -16.60
CA SER A 296 10.56 1.51 -16.15
C SER A 296 10.20 1.07 -14.73
N PRO A 297 9.58 1.94 -13.91
CA PRO A 297 9.13 1.58 -12.57
C PRO A 297 8.18 0.39 -12.56
N SER A 298 7.33 0.25 -13.58
CA SER A 298 6.41 -0.89 -13.71
C SER A 298 7.13 -2.21 -14.01
N GLU A 299 8.17 -2.19 -14.86
CA GLU A 299 9.02 -3.37 -15.11
C GLU A 299 9.80 -3.74 -13.86
N TYR A 300 10.39 -2.77 -13.15
CA TYR A 300 11.08 -3.02 -11.89
C TYR A 300 10.14 -3.63 -10.85
N PHE A 301 8.90 -3.13 -10.72
CA PHE A 301 7.88 -3.72 -9.85
C PHE A 301 7.58 -5.18 -10.20
N MET A 302 7.40 -5.50 -11.49
CA MET A 302 7.19 -6.90 -11.92
C MET A 302 8.38 -7.78 -11.54
N ARG A 303 9.61 -7.32 -11.81
CA ARG A 303 10.83 -8.06 -11.45
C ARG A 303 10.94 -8.26 -9.94
N ALA A 304 10.50 -7.27 -9.16
CA ALA A 304 10.49 -7.38 -7.71
C ALA A 304 9.54 -8.45 -7.20
N CYS A 305 8.35 -8.50 -7.77
CA CYS A 305 7.36 -9.53 -7.49
C CYS A 305 7.87 -10.92 -7.92
N GLU A 306 8.48 -11.02 -9.11
CA GLU A 306 9.07 -12.25 -9.65
C GLU A 306 10.21 -12.78 -8.75
N ALA A 307 11.11 -11.92 -8.29
CA ALA A 307 12.20 -12.28 -7.38
C ALA A 307 11.69 -12.77 -6.02
N LYS A 308 10.61 -12.15 -5.51
CA LYS A 308 9.88 -12.58 -4.32
C LYS A 308 9.07 -13.86 -4.52
N ARG A 309 8.93 -14.33 -5.76
CA ARG A 309 8.09 -15.46 -6.17
C ARG A 309 6.60 -15.25 -5.90
N ASP A 310 6.15 -14.00 -5.87
CA ASP A 310 4.73 -13.64 -5.80
C ASP A 310 4.26 -13.09 -7.14
N PHE A 311 3.49 -13.88 -7.86
CA PHE A 311 2.94 -13.57 -9.17
C PHE A 311 1.53 -12.99 -9.10
N SER A 312 1.08 -12.57 -7.92
CA SER A 312 -0.29 -12.06 -7.76
C SER A 312 -0.53 -10.76 -8.53
N TYR A 313 0.53 -10.08 -8.97
CA TYR A 313 0.43 -8.94 -9.89
C TYR A 313 -0.18 -9.31 -11.24
N ILE A 314 -0.20 -10.58 -11.68
CA ILE A 314 -0.80 -10.97 -12.96
C ILE A 314 -2.32 -10.77 -12.97
N TYR A 315 -2.97 -10.69 -11.80
CA TYR A 315 -4.41 -10.47 -11.68
C TYR A 315 -4.76 -8.99 -11.85
N ASN A 316 -4.48 -8.48 -13.03
CA ASN A 316 -4.72 -7.08 -13.38
C ASN A 316 -5.23 -6.97 -14.82
N ILE A 317 -5.82 -5.84 -15.16
CA ILE A 317 -6.52 -5.66 -16.45
C ILE A 317 -5.63 -5.15 -17.58
N ALA A 318 -4.31 -4.97 -17.35
CA ALA A 318 -3.39 -4.53 -18.38
C ALA A 318 -3.30 -5.56 -19.52
N PRO A 319 -3.02 -5.09 -20.76
CA PRO A 319 -2.77 -5.98 -21.87
C PRO A 319 -1.67 -6.99 -21.57
N ARG A 320 -1.78 -8.20 -22.14
CA ARG A 320 -0.79 -9.25 -22.00
C ARG A 320 0.33 -9.11 -23.02
N ASN A 321 1.52 -9.56 -22.65
CA ASN A 321 2.67 -9.55 -23.55
C ASN A 321 2.47 -10.57 -24.67
N GLY A 322 2.53 -10.11 -25.93
CA GLY A 322 2.35 -10.97 -27.11
C GLY A 322 3.57 -11.83 -27.48
N ALA A 323 4.68 -11.72 -26.74
CA ALA A 323 5.84 -12.58 -26.95
C ALA A 323 5.53 -14.02 -26.52
N SER A 324 6.01 -14.99 -27.31
CA SER A 324 5.83 -16.41 -27.03
C SER A 324 6.31 -16.79 -25.62
N GLY A 325 5.44 -17.46 -24.86
CA GLY A 325 5.70 -17.88 -23.49
C GLY A 325 5.55 -16.80 -22.42
N LYS A 326 5.10 -15.60 -22.81
CA LYS A 326 4.90 -14.45 -21.90
C LYS A 326 3.47 -13.93 -21.89
N HIS A 327 2.49 -14.63 -22.48
CA HIS A 327 1.09 -14.16 -22.50
C HIS A 327 0.44 -14.13 -21.12
N TRP A 328 1.03 -14.78 -20.12
CA TRP A 328 0.63 -14.63 -18.72
C TRP A 328 1.01 -13.26 -18.14
N ARG A 329 2.08 -12.64 -18.65
CA ARG A 329 2.68 -11.44 -18.07
C ARG A 329 2.00 -10.17 -18.62
N PRO A 330 1.59 -9.23 -17.77
CA PRO A 330 1.12 -7.92 -18.25
C PRO A 330 2.25 -7.15 -18.95
N VAL A 331 1.87 -6.28 -19.89
CA VAL A 331 2.75 -5.27 -20.49
C VAL A 331 2.94 -4.12 -19.50
N GLU A 332 4.12 -3.50 -19.51
CA GLU A 332 4.42 -2.28 -18.76
C GLU A 332 3.34 -1.20 -18.94
N GLY A 333 2.98 -0.51 -17.87
CA GLY A 333 1.86 0.44 -17.86
C GLY A 333 1.15 0.47 -16.51
N LYS A 334 -0.14 0.83 -16.47
CA LYS A 334 -0.92 0.90 -15.22
C LYS A 334 -1.46 -0.47 -14.83
N PHE A 335 -1.18 -0.92 -13.61
CA PHE A 335 -1.67 -2.21 -13.11
C PHE A 335 -2.89 -2.01 -12.22
N GLN A 336 -4.06 -1.87 -12.86
CA GLN A 336 -5.32 -1.90 -12.13
C GLN A 336 -5.68 -3.35 -11.80
N PRO A 337 -5.78 -3.72 -10.51
CA PRO A 337 -6.18 -5.08 -10.12
C PRO A 337 -7.61 -5.37 -10.59
N VAL A 338 -7.96 -6.65 -10.73
CA VAL A 338 -9.30 -7.06 -11.18
C VAL A 338 -10.39 -6.45 -10.30
N VAL A 339 -10.25 -6.58 -8.99
CA VAL A 339 -11.13 -5.94 -8.00
C VAL A 339 -10.25 -5.09 -7.07
N PRO A 340 -10.22 -3.76 -7.24
CA PRO A 340 -9.44 -2.87 -6.38
C PRO A 340 -10.15 -2.56 -5.05
N GLY A 341 -9.42 -1.91 -4.14
CA GLY A 341 -9.97 -1.36 -2.90
C GLY A 341 -10.51 -2.40 -1.92
N GLN A 342 -10.27 -3.69 -2.17
CA GLN A 342 -10.63 -4.75 -1.23
C GLN A 342 -9.47 -4.96 -0.25
N LEU A 343 -9.83 -5.26 1.00
CA LEU A 343 -8.89 -5.81 1.95
C LEU A 343 -8.53 -7.24 1.52
N ILE A 344 -7.25 -7.45 1.23
CA ILE A 344 -6.73 -8.70 0.69
C ILE A 344 -6.04 -9.49 1.80
N PHE A 345 -6.32 -10.78 1.85
CA PHE A 345 -5.71 -11.75 2.75
C PHE A 345 -5.01 -12.85 1.94
N GLY A 346 -4.24 -13.69 2.65
CA GLY A 346 -3.56 -14.84 2.08
C GLY A 346 -2.09 -14.59 1.76
N SER A 347 -1.44 -15.63 1.22
CA SER A 347 0.01 -15.67 0.98
C SER A 347 0.46 -15.13 -0.38
N GLY A 348 -0.46 -14.68 -1.22
CA GLY A 348 -0.17 -14.30 -2.60
C GLY A 348 -0.25 -15.48 -3.55
N GLN A 349 0.27 -15.28 -4.76
CA GLN A 349 0.27 -16.28 -5.81
C GLN A 349 1.69 -16.80 -6.03
N ALA A 350 2.03 -17.92 -5.41
CA ALA A 350 3.34 -18.53 -5.59
C ALA A 350 3.55 -19.05 -7.02
N GLY A 351 4.80 -19.10 -7.47
CA GLY A 351 5.15 -19.70 -8.75
C GLY A 351 6.65 -19.71 -9.07
N CYS A 352 6.96 -20.01 -10.34
CA CYS A 352 8.29 -19.85 -10.92
C CYS A 352 8.20 -19.61 -12.44
N VAL A 353 9.04 -18.69 -12.93
CA VAL A 353 9.19 -18.43 -14.37
C VAL A 353 10.04 -19.54 -15.01
N MET A 354 9.54 -20.10 -16.10
CA MET A 354 10.23 -21.07 -16.96
C MET A 354 10.59 -20.39 -18.30
N PRO A 355 11.49 -20.96 -19.11
CA PRO A 355 11.89 -20.33 -20.38
C PRO A 355 10.73 -20.06 -21.36
N THR A 356 9.66 -20.86 -21.30
CA THR A 356 8.53 -20.80 -22.25
C THR A 356 7.17 -20.59 -21.61
N HIS A 357 7.08 -20.49 -20.28
CA HIS A 357 5.83 -20.38 -19.54
C HIS A 357 6.11 -19.96 -18.10
N ILE A 358 5.06 -19.71 -17.33
CA ILE A 358 5.12 -19.66 -15.87
C ILE A 358 4.46 -20.92 -15.29
N ARG A 359 4.98 -21.44 -14.18
CA ARG A 359 4.25 -22.38 -13.34
C ARG A 359 3.69 -21.63 -12.12
N LEU A 360 2.38 -21.56 -12.01
CA LEU A 360 1.69 -21.04 -10.84
C LEU A 360 1.35 -22.19 -9.89
N ASP A 361 1.72 -22.06 -8.63
CA ASP A 361 1.46 -23.07 -7.61
C ASP A 361 0.15 -22.72 -6.87
N ASN A 362 -0.47 -23.70 -6.23
CA ASN A 362 -1.67 -23.51 -5.40
C ASN A 362 -2.92 -22.95 -6.14
N MET A 363 -3.05 -23.20 -7.44
CA MET A 363 -4.25 -22.81 -8.21
C MET A 363 -5.38 -23.82 -7.98
N CYS A 364 -6.63 -23.38 -8.04
CA CYS A 364 -7.77 -24.29 -8.00
C CYS A 364 -8.58 -24.22 -9.30
N ARG A 365 -8.69 -25.34 -10.02
CA ARG A 365 -9.61 -25.47 -11.16
C ARG A 365 -11.05 -25.54 -10.66
N VAL A 366 -11.93 -24.76 -11.26
CA VAL A 366 -13.36 -24.72 -10.93
C VAL A 366 -14.17 -25.08 -12.16
N GLY A 367 -15.00 -26.11 -12.04
CA GLY A 367 -15.91 -26.55 -13.09
C GLY A 367 -17.13 -25.64 -13.21
N THR A 368 -17.59 -25.43 -14.44
CA THR A 368 -18.88 -24.78 -14.71
C THR A 368 -20.03 -25.69 -14.29
N GLY A 369 -21.10 -25.10 -13.76
CA GLY A 369 -22.26 -25.85 -13.28
C GLY A 369 -23.21 -24.98 -12.48
N THR A 370 -24.41 -25.49 -12.22
CA THR A 370 -25.41 -24.80 -11.40
C THR A 370 -24.88 -24.55 -9.99
N ILE A 371 -25.10 -23.34 -9.46
CA ILE A 371 -24.64 -22.97 -8.14
C ILE A 371 -25.29 -23.83 -7.06
N SER A 372 -24.47 -24.39 -6.17
CA SER A 372 -24.96 -25.15 -5.02
C SER A 372 -25.59 -24.25 -3.96
N ALA A 373 -26.35 -24.82 -3.03
CA ALA A 373 -26.88 -24.09 -1.88
C ALA A 373 -25.77 -23.43 -1.04
N ASN A 374 -24.59 -24.07 -0.94
CA ASN A 374 -23.44 -23.53 -0.22
C ASN A 374 -22.78 -22.38 -0.97
N GLY A 375 -22.62 -22.50 -2.30
CA GLY A 375 -22.12 -21.41 -3.14
C GLY A 375 -23.03 -20.20 -3.06
N ARG A 376 -24.34 -20.42 -3.18
CA ARG A 376 -25.37 -19.39 -3.04
C ARG A 376 -25.29 -18.67 -1.70
N LYS A 377 -25.17 -19.42 -0.59
CA LYS A 377 -25.02 -18.83 0.76
C LYS A 377 -23.77 -17.96 0.87
N ALA A 378 -22.66 -18.37 0.27
CA ALA A 378 -21.41 -17.59 0.29
C ALA A 378 -21.54 -16.28 -0.49
N VAL A 379 -22.14 -16.31 -1.68
CA VAL A 379 -22.39 -15.11 -2.48
C VAL A 379 -23.35 -14.15 -1.79
N LEU A 380 -24.46 -14.67 -1.23
CA LEU A 380 -25.46 -13.86 -0.52
C LEU A 380 -24.91 -13.18 0.73
N PHE A 381 -23.84 -13.70 1.35
CA PHE A 381 -23.19 -13.03 2.49
C PHE A 381 -22.62 -11.65 2.12
N LEU A 382 -22.21 -11.44 0.86
CA LEU A 382 -21.74 -10.14 0.37
C LEU A 382 -22.88 -9.19 0.01
N LEU A 383 -24.08 -9.73 -0.19
CA LEU A 383 -25.24 -8.99 -0.68
C LEU A 383 -26.18 -8.57 0.46
N PRO A 384 -27.05 -7.57 0.24
CA PRO A 384 -28.11 -7.23 1.18
C PRO A 384 -29.01 -8.44 1.55
N LYS A 385 -29.40 -8.54 2.84
CA LYS A 385 -30.12 -9.70 3.42
C LYS A 385 -31.52 -9.97 2.84
N ASP A 386 -32.10 -9.04 2.09
CA ASP A 386 -33.44 -9.13 1.49
C ASP A 386 -33.50 -10.00 0.21
N ARG A 387 -32.48 -10.85 -0.02
CA ARG A 387 -32.23 -11.51 -1.31
C ARG A 387 -32.25 -13.04 -1.29
N GLU A 388 -32.73 -13.65 -0.22
CA GLU A 388 -32.72 -15.12 -0.06
C GLU A 388 -33.53 -15.88 -1.13
N TYR A 389 -34.49 -15.24 -1.78
CA TYR A 389 -35.39 -15.84 -2.78
C TYR A 389 -35.03 -15.52 -4.24
N LEU A 390 -33.89 -14.87 -4.50
CA LEU A 390 -33.49 -14.50 -5.87
C LEU A 390 -33.18 -15.73 -6.75
N THR A 391 -33.37 -15.62 -8.06
CA THR A 391 -32.88 -16.63 -9.01
C THR A 391 -31.34 -16.58 -9.09
N SER A 392 -30.66 -17.63 -9.59
CA SER A 392 -29.20 -17.60 -9.79
C SER A 392 -28.78 -16.38 -10.63
N GLN A 393 -29.54 -16.07 -11.69
CA GLN A 393 -29.30 -14.91 -12.53
C GLN A 393 -29.41 -13.58 -11.75
N ALA A 394 -30.47 -13.39 -10.96
CA ALA A 394 -30.63 -12.17 -10.18
C ALA A 394 -29.53 -12.01 -9.10
N ILE A 395 -29.00 -13.13 -8.58
CA ILE A 395 -27.83 -13.12 -7.68
C ILE A 395 -26.57 -12.72 -8.44
N ALA A 396 -26.35 -13.24 -9.66
CA ALA A 396 -25.21 -12.86 -10.48
C ALA A 396 -25.24 -11.37 -10.86
N GLU A 397 -26.39 -10.85 -11.29
CA GLU A 397 -26.59 -9.42 -11.60
C GLU A 397 -26.33 -8.53 -10.37
N ALA A 398 -26.84 -8.94 -9.20
CA ALA A 398 -26.59 -8.28 -7.94
C ALA A 398 -25.09 -8.26 -7.55
N THR A 399 -24.40 -9.38 -7.79
CA THR A 399 -22.98 -9.53 -7.50
C THR A 399 -22.15 -8.67 -8.45
N LEU A 400 -22.52 -8.62 -9.72
CA LEU A 400 -21.90 -7.73 -10.71
C LEU A 400 -22.08 -6.26 -10.33
N ASP A 401 -23.27 -5.84 -9.89
CA ASP A 401 -23.50 -4.47 -9.41
C ASP A 401 -22.58 -4.13 -8.23
N TRP A 402 -22.45 -5.04 -7.27
CA TRP A 402 -21.52 -4.89 -6.15
C TRP A 402 -20.07 -4.78 -6.62
N LEU A 403 -19.62 -5.68 -7.50
CA LEU A 403 -18.27 -5.66 -8.08
C LEU A 403 -17.99 -4.34 -8.81
N ARG A 404 -18.94 -3.84 -9.60
CA ARG A 404 -18.79 -2.58 -10.36
C ARG A 404 -18.64 -1.36 -9.45
N ARG A 405 -19.39 -1.31 -8.36
CA ARG A 405 -19.23 -0.27 -7.33
C ARG A 405 -17.88 -0.36 -6.62
N ALA A 406 -17.31 -1.55 -6.52
CA ALA A 406 -15.93 -1.77 -6.06
C ALA A 406 -14.86 -1.52 -7.14
N GLY A 407 -15.23 -1.06 -8.35
CA GLY A 407 -14.30 -0.70 -9.42
C GLY A 407 -13.97 -1.81 -10.43
N PHE A 408 -14.66 -2.96 -10.37
CA PHE A 408 -14.55 -4.01 -11.40
C PHE A 408 -15.11 -3.52 -12.74
N SER A 409 -14.34 -3.73 -13.82
CA SER A 409 -14.66 -3.20 -15.16
C SER A 409 -14.89 -4.30 -16.21
N GLY A 410 -15.08 -5.55 -15.79
CA GLY A 410 -15.24 -6.67 -16.73
C GLY A 410 -16.49 -6.60 -17.58
N CYS A 411 -16.58 -7.49 -18.57
CA CYS A 411 -17.57 -7.44 -19.65
C CYS A 411 -19.03 -7.61 -19.20
N GLY A 412 -19.28 -8.02 -17.95
CA GLY A 412 -20.62 -8.17 -17.37
C GLY A 412 -21.25 -9.55 -17.56
N GLU A 413 -20.71 -10.35 -18.48
CA GLU A 413 -20.98 -11.79 -18.55
C GLU A 413 -20.38 -12.52 -17.34
N TYR A 414 -20.88 -13.73 -17.08
CA TYR A 414 -20.41 -14.57 -15.98
C TYR A 414 -20.50 -16.06 -16.29
N PHE A 415 -19.72 -16.84 -15.56
CA PHE A 415 -19.86 -18.29 -15.50
C PHE A 415 -20.45 -18.68 -14.14
N GLU A 416 -21.53 -19.46 -14.17
CA GLU A 416 -22.08 -20.10 -12.97
C GLU A 416 -21.22 -21.31 -12.62
N LEU A 417 -20.85 -21.41 -11.34
CA LEU A 417 -20.01 -22.45 -10.77
C LEU A 417 -20.73 -23.05 -9.57
N GLU A 418 -20.44 -24.31 -9.24
CA GLU A 418 -21.04 -24.95 -8.05
C GLU A 418 -20.78 -24.14 -6.76
N SER A 419 -19.62 -23.49 -6.67
CA SER A 419 -19.17 -22.73 -5.51
C SER A 419 -19.49 -21.23 -5.56
N GLY A 420 -19.98 -20.68 -6.68
CA GLY A 420 -20.16 -19.24 -6.85
C GLY A 420 -20.30 -18.78 -8.30
N PHE A 421 -19.80 -17.60 -8.59
CA PHE A 421 -19.77 -17.00 -9.93
C PHE A 421 -18.36 -16.54 -10.29
N PHE A 422 -17.99 -16.63 -11.56
CA PHE A 422 -16.77 -16.04 -12.09
C PHE A 422 -17.10 -14.98 -13.14
N PHE A 423 -16.60 -13.76 -12.94
CA PHE A 423 -16.82 -12.62 -13.81
C PHE A 423 -15.51 -12.29 -14.54
N PRO A 424 -15.36 -12.64 -15.84
CA PRO A 424 -14.16 -12.34 -16.60
C PRO A 424 -14.10 -10.87 -17.02
N GLN A 425 -12.90 -10.41 -17.34
CA GLN A 425 -12.66 -9.09 -17.91
C GLN A 425 -13.14 -9.01 -19.37
N SER A 426 -13.02 -10.13 -20.09
CA SER A 426 -13.39 -10.30 -21.49
C SER A 426 -13.95 -11.70 -21.72
N MET A 427 -15.00 -11.83 -22.53
CA MET A 427 -15.47 -13.14 -22.96
C MET A 427 -14.65 -13.67 -24.13
N PRO A 428 -14.20 -14.94 -24.09
CA PRO A 428 -13.59 -15.57 -25.23
C PRO A 428 -14.64 -15.90 -26.28
N ASN A 429 -14.19 -16.23 -27.49
CA ASN A 429 -15.07 -16.79 -28.51
C ASN A 429 -15.57 -18.17 -28.04
N ILE A 430 -16.88 -18.40 -28.11
CA ILE A 430 -17.59 -19.57 -27.53
C ILE A 430 -17.11 -20.93 -28.09
N HIS A 431 -16.30 -20.93 -29.15
CA HIS A 431 -15.82 -22.13 -29.81
C HIS A 431 -14.54 -22.73 -29.21
N GLU A 432 -13.90 -22.07 -28.23
CA GLU A 432 -12.67 -22.56 -27.60
C GLU A 432 -12.99 -23.38 -26.35
N ASP A 433 -12.30 -24.51 -26.16
CA ASP A 433 -12.32 -25.23 -24.88
C ASP A 433 -11.66 -24.34 -23.81
N TYR A 434 -12.37 -24.11 -22.70
CA TYR A 434 -11.86 -23.30 -21.59
C TYR A 434 -12.15 -23.94 -20.22
N PHE A 435 -11.39 -23.52 -19.23
CA PHE A 435 -11.65 -23.79 -17.82
C PHE A 435 -11.25 -22.58 -16.96
N ILE A 436 -11.77 -22.52 -15.74
CA ILE A 436 -11.50 -21.44 -14.80
C ILE A 436 -10.53 -21.95 -13.75
N ALA A 437 -9.52 -21.15 -13.44
CA ALA A 437 -8.58 -21.40 -12.35
C ALA A 437 -8.51 -20.18 -11.42
N VAL A 438 -8.76 -20.37 -10.13
CA VAL A 438 -8.78 -19.29 -9.13
C VAL A 438 -7.60 -19.40 -8.19
N SER A 439 -7.19 -18.26 -7.60
CA SER A 439 -6.07 -18.15 -6.67
C SER A 439 -6.54 -18.07 -5.22
N PRO A 440 -6.69 -19.20 -4.50
CA PRO A 440 -7.08 -19.18 -3.09
C PRO A 440 -6.05 -18.48 -2.18
N GLY A 441 -4.79 -18.32 -2.64
CA GLY A 441 -3.77 -17.59 -1.90
C GLY A 441 -3.92 -16.06 -1.93
N VAL A 442 -4.84 -15.54 -2.75
CA VAL A 442 -5.19 -14.13 -2.83
C VAL A 442 -6.69 -14.03 -2.62
N GLU A 443 -7.13 -13.75 -1.40
CA GLU A 443 -8.55 -13.78 -1.07
C GLU A 443 -9.03 -12.43 -0.54
N TRP A 444 -10.29 -12.12 -0.80
CA TRP A 444 -11.05 -11.07 -0.12
C TRP A 444 -12.33 -11.70 0.42
N GLY A 445 -13.07 -10.96 1.26
CA GLY A 445 -14.16 -11.46 2.11
C GLY A 445 -14.92 -12.73 1.67
N ASN A 446 -15.41 -12.82 0.41
CA ASN A 446 -15.90 -14.08 -0.18
C ASN A 446 -15.53 -14.20 -1.66
N GLY A 447 -14.26 -14.01 -2.00
CA GLY A 447 -13.81 -14.12 -3.38
C GLY A 447 -12.30 -14.16 -3.52
N CYS A 448 -11.85 -14.36 -4.74
CA CYS A 448 -10.44 -14.36 -5.12
C CYS A 448 -10.32 -14.03 -6.61
N PRO A 449 -9.15 -13.58 -7.09
CA PRO A 449 -8.96 -13.40 -8.52
C PRO A 449 -8.72 -14.76 -9.18
N GLY A 450 -8.94 -14.82 -10.48
CA GLY A 450 -8.67 -16.01 -11.27
C GLY A 450 -8.39 -15.72 -12.73
N LEU A 451 -8.10 -16.80 -13.44
CA LEU A 451 -7.81 -16.84 -14.87
C LEU A 451 -8.86 -17.68 -15.57
N LEU A 452 -9.28 -17.21 -16.73
CA LEU A 452 -9.95 -18.01 -17.74
C LEU A 452 -8.88 -18.54 -18.69
N LEU A 453 -8.76 -19.86 -18.79
CA LEU A 453 -7.67 -20.53 -19.49
C LEU A 453 -8.20 -21.44 -20.59
N SER A 454 -7.50 -21.51 -21.73
CA SER A 454 -7.68 -22.60 -22.69
C SER A 454 -6.55 -23.63 -22.57
N PRO A 455 -6.84 -24.93 -22.74
CA PRO A 455 -5.80 -25.94 -22.83
C PRO A 455 -4.91 -25.70 -24.05
N GLY A 456 -3.60 -25.64 -23.85
CA GLY A 456 -2.64 -25.57 -24.95
C GLY A 456 -1.87 -26.89 -25.13
N LYS A 457 -0.84 -26.86 -26.00
CA LYS A 457 0.00 -28.04 -26.26
C LYS A 457 0.94 -28.31 -25.09
N ALA A 458 1.22 -29.59 -24.84
CA ALA A 458 2.16 -30.03 -23.80
C ALA A 458 1.82 -29.49 -22.39
N ASP A 459 0.52 -29.44 -22.05
CA ASP A 459 -0.01 -29.01 -20.76
C ASP A 459 0.31 -27.54 -20.38
N ILE A 460 0.72 -26.72 -21.35
CA ILE A 460 0.89 -25.27 -21.19
C ILE A 460 -0.41 -24.61 -21.59
N ASN A 461 -1.11 -24.01 -20.63
CA ASN A 461 -2.40 -23.35 -20.86
C ASN A 461 -2.21 -21.91 -21.35
N HIS A 462 -3.21 -21.37 -22.05
CA HIS A 462 -3.19 -19.99 -22.53
C HIS A 462 -4.17 -19.12 -21.75
N VAL A 463 -3.77 -17.88 -21.43
CA VAL A 463 -4.65 -16.92 -20.75
C VAL A 463 -5.61 -16.31 -21.76
N LEU A 464 -6.90 -16.57 -21.58
CA LEU A 464 -7.97 -15.94 -22.34
C LEU A 464 -8.44 -14.64 -21.67
N SER A 465 -8.55 -14.65 -20.35
CA SER A 465 -8.96 -13.49 -19.55
C SER A 465 -8.54 -13.61 -18.09
N VAL A 466 -8.56 -12.49 -17.38
CA VAL A 466 -8.56 -12.47 -15.90
C VAL A 466 -9.99 -12.23 -15.42
N GLY A 467 -10.29 -12.58 -14.17
CA GLY A 467 -11.62 -12.33 -13.63
C GLY A 467 -11.71 -12.43 -12.12
N ALA A 468 -12.89 -12.05 -11.62
CA ALA A 468 -13.22 -12.08 -10.21
C ALA A 468 -14.08 -13.31 -9.92
N PHE A 469 -13.63 -14.18 -9.02
CA PHE A 469 -14.46 -15.23 -8.45
C PHE A 469 -15.14 -14.68 -7.19
N VAL A 470 -16.45 -14.88 -7.09
CA VAL A 470 -17.25 -14.54 -5.91
C VAL A 470 -18.02 -15.78 -5.46
N GLY A 471 -17.79 -16.21 -4.23
CA GLY A 471 -18.41 -17.40 -3.66
C GLY A 471 -17.52 -18.08 -2.64
N ARG A 472 -17.80 -19.36 -2.39
CA ARG A 472 -17.00 -20.15 -1.45
C ARG A 472 -15.68 -20.52 -2.12
N VAL A 473 -14.56 -20.03 -1.58
CA VAL A 473 -13.22 -20.36 -2.09
C VAL A 473 -13.06 -21.89 -2.17
N PRO A 474 -12.83 -22.44 -3.37
CA PRO A 474 -12.71 -23.87 -3.59
C PRO A 474 -11.55 -24.51 -2.81
N LYS A 475 -11.66 -25.81 -2.53
CA LYS A 475 -10.60 -26.61 -1.91
C LYS A 475 -9.95 -27.53 -2.94
N GLY A 476 -8.68 -27.84 -2.71
CA GLY A 476 -7.88 -28.68 -3.62
C GLY A 476 -7.10 -27.80 -4.57
N THR A 477 -5.78 -27.85 -4.46
CA THR A 477 -4.89 -27.02 -5.25
C THR A 477 -3.96 -27.85 -6.11
N GLU A 478 -3.58 -27.29 -7.25
CA GLU A 478 -2.63 -27.88 -8.20
C GLU A 478 -1.66 -26.80 -8.70
N SER A 479 -0.60 -27.23 -9.39
CA SER A 479 0.26 -26.32 -10.15
C SER A 479 -0.18 -26.27 -11.60
N LEU A 480 -0.27 -25.08 -12.18
CA LEU A 480 -0.66 -24.86 -13.56
C LEU A 480 0.48 -24.21 -14.35
N CYS A 481 0.77 -24.74 -15.54
CA CYS A 481 1.69 -24.14 -16.50
C CYS A 481 0.93 -23.21 -17.45
N ILE A 482 1.41 -21.99 -17.68
CA ILE A 482 0.73 -20.93 -18.44
C ILE A 482 1.71 -20.18 -19.34
N GLY A 483 1.44 -20.07 -20.65
CA GLY A 483 2.39 -19.52 -21.66
C GLY A 483 1.80 -18.54 -22.67
#